data_AF-A0A968JPN4-F1
#
_entry.id   AF-A0A968JPN4-F1
#
_cell.length_a   1.000
_cell.length_b   1.000
_cell.length_c   1.000
_cell.angle_alpha   90.00
_cell.angle_beta   90.00
_cell.angle_gamma   90.00
#
_symmetry.space_group_name_H-M   'P 1'
#
loop_
_entity.id
_entity.type
_entity.pdbx_description
1 polymer ?
#
loop_
_entity_poly.entity_id
_entity_poly.type
_entity_poly.pdbx_seq_one_letter_code
_entity_poly.pdbx_strand_id
1 'polypeptide(L)'
;MVPEMKKNETLEEMVTRRNKRLKSLFQKCGINVRLVGDDNKPAVIQDESVVLSCYVKNFNLHFTKEPFSDEIVRTVKLKQDPDITQMELIEVIQICKHRPVYKLKLSNCDLYLVGYNYLNSEDAVGRYPVFARHKPKVYFDFEYAQSVAENLRTDGYIIAIE
;
A
#
# COMPACT_ATOMS: atom_id res chain seq x y z
N MET A 1 37.99 9.32 24.02
CA MET A 1 36.73 9.33 23.25
C MET A 1 36.97 8.55 21.97
N VAL A 2 36.43 7.35 21.87
CA VAL A 2 36.53 6.54 20.65
C VAL A 2 35.45 7.07 19.69
N PRO A 3 35.76 7.38 18.42
CA PRO A 3 34.74 7.75 17.45
C PRO A 3 33.77 6.57 17.32
N GLU A 4 32.47 6.79 17.53
CA GLU A 4 31.44 5.80 17.18
C GLU A 4 31.60 5.48 15.69
N MET A 5 32.12 4.28 15.41
CA MET A 5 32.07 3.71 14.07
C MET A 5 30.59 3.65 13.68
N LYS A 6 30.16 4.52 12.76
CA LYS A 6 28.87 4.40 12.09
C LYS A 6 28.83 2.99 11.53
N LYS A 7 28.00 2.10 12.11
CA LYS A 7 27.68 0.82 11.49
C LYS A 7 27.30 1.11 10.04
N ASN A 8 27.97 0.46 9.10
CA ASN A 8 27.54 0.46 7.71
C ASN A 8 26.17 -0.20 7.66
N GLU A 9 25.12 0.63 7.63
CA GLU A 9 23.74 0.18 7.49
C GLU A 9 23.61 -0.59 6.18
N THR A 10 22.96 -1.76 6.20
CA THR A 10 22.71 -2.52 4.98
C THR A 10 21.66 -1.83 4.12
N LEU A 11 21.60 -2.17 2.83
CA LEU A 11 20.55 -1.65 1.94
C LEU A 11 19.14 -1.99 2.47
N GLU A 12 18.96 -3.19 2.99
CA GLU A 12 17.69 -3.67 3.57
C GLU A 12 17.30 -2.89 4.83
N GLU A 13 18.26 -2.63 5.73
CA GLU A 13 18.06 -1.81 6.92
C GLU A 13 17.66 -0.38 6.53
N MET A 14 18.33 0.19 5.53
CA MET A 14 18.04 1.52 5.01
C MET A 14 16.62 1.60 4.42
N VAL A 15 16.22 0.61 3.60
CA VAL A 15 14.88 0.52 3.02
C VAL A 15 13.81 0.37 4.10
N THR A 16 14.06 -0.50 5.09
CA THR A 16 13.16 -0.71 6.24
C THR A 16 12.98 0.58 7.03
N ARG A 17 14.08 1.29 7.33
CA ARG A 17 14.06 2.58 8.04
C ARG A 17 13.30 3.63 7.25
N ARG A 18 13.47 3.68 5.93
CA ARG A 18 12.76 4.59 5.04
C ARG A 18 11.25 4.31 5.02
N ASN A 19 10.85 3.05 4.87
CA ASN A 19 9.45 2.65 4.85
C ASN A 19 8.77 2.88 6.21
N LYS A 20 9.50 2.68 7.32
CA LYS A 20 9.03 3.04 8.67
C LYS A 20 8.77 4.54 8.80
N ARG A 21 9.67 5.40 8.30
CA ARG A 21 9.48 6.86 8.32
C ARG A 21 8.35 7.30 7.41
N LEU A 22 8.21 6.69 6.24
CA LEU A 22 7.09 6.93 5.33
C LEU A 22 5.76 6.69 6.02
N LYS A 23 5.59 5.51 6.62
CA LYS A 23 4.36 5.17 7.37
C LYS A 23 4.14 6.11 8.56
N SER A 24 5.21 6.43 9.30
CA SER A 24 5.13 7.34 10.45
C SER A 24 4.73 8.77 10.06
N LEU A 25 5.13 9.26 8.88
CA LEU A 25 4.72 10.58 8.39
C LEU A 25 3.20 10.67 8.27
N PHE A 26 2.58 9.74 7.53
CA PHE A 26 1.12 9.73 7.35
C PHE A 26 0.39 9.51 8.68
N GLN A 27 0.87 8.59 9.52
CA GLN A 27 0.27 8.34 10.83
C GLN A 27 0.30 9.56 11.75
N LYS A 28 1.42 10.31 11.78
CA LYS A 28 1.54 11.56 12.56
C LYS A 28 0.55 12.63 12.08
N CYS A 29 0.20 12.61 10.79
CA CYS A 29 -0.80 13.50 10.21
C CYS A 29 -2.24 12.95 10.26
N GLY A 30 -2.49 11.84 10.98
CA GLY A 30 -3.82 11.25 11.11
C GLY A 30 -4.34 10.56 9.84
N ILE A 31 -3.48 10.25 8.87
CA ILE A 31 -3.84 9.59 7.62
C ILE A 31 -3.50 8.11 7.74
N ASN A 32 -4.51 7.26 7.55
CA ASN A 32 -4.35 5.82 7.60
C ASN A 32 -3.85 5.28 6.26
N VAL A 33 -2.61 4.78 6.27
CA VAL A 33 -1.98 4.21 5.08
C VAL A 33 -1.39 2.82 5.32
N ARG A 34 -1.38 2.01 4.27
CA ARG A 34 -0.66 0.74 4.19
C ARG A 34 0.31 0.75 3.03
N LEU A 35 1.50 0.21 3.26
CA LEU A 35 2.51 -0.01 2.21
C LEU A 35 2.32 -1.40 1.62
N VAL A 36 2.28 -1.50 0.30
CA VAL A 36 2.05 -2.75 -0.45
C VAL A 36 3.03 -2.84 -1.63
N GLY A 37 3.42 -4.06 -2.02
CA GLY A 37 4.29 -4.32 -3.16
C GLY A 37 5.76 -4.44 -2.77
N ASP A 38 6.65 -3.99 -3.66
CA ASP A 38 8.10 -4.03 -3.45
C ASP A 38 8.53 -3.02 -2.38
N ASP A 39 9.26 -3.48 -1.37
CA ASP A 39 9.77 -2.63 -0.31
C ASP A 39 10.69 -1.50 -0.83
N ASN A 40 11.35 -1.66 -1.97
CA ASN A 40 12.17 -0.62 -2.59
C ASN A 40 11.32 0.48 -3.23
N LYS A 41 10.13 0.14 -3.73
CA LYS A 41 9.19 1.05 -4.40
C LYS A 41 7.75 0.77 -3.92
N PRO A 42 7.45 1.03 -2.64
CA PRO A 42 6.16 0.63 -2.07
C PRO A 42 5.04 1.50 -2.63
N ALA A 43 3.92 0.88 -2.96
CA ALA A 43 2.67 1.59 -3.17
C ALA A 43 2.10 2.03 -1.82
N VAL A 44 1.60 3.27 -1.75
CA VAL A 44 0.96 3.82 -0.56
C VAL A 44 -0.55 3.76 -0.74
N ILE A 45 -1.21 2.87 0.00
CA ILE A 45 -2.65 2.68 -0.04
C ILE A 45 -3.28 3.47 1.10
N GLN A 46 -4.08 4.47 0.78
CA GLN A 46 -4.89 5.21 1.75
C GLN A 46 -6.24 4.50 1.94
N ASP A 47 -6.61 4.27 3.20
CA ASP A 47 -7.92 3.76 3.62
C ASP A 47 -8.40 2.52 2.85
N GLU A 48 -7.46 1.69 2.39
CA GLU A 48 -7.72 0.46 1.61
C GLU A 48 -8.58 0.68 0.34
N SER A 49 -8.62 1.91 -0.19
CA SER A 49 -9.50 2.30 -1.31
C SER A 49 -8.79 3.06 -2.42
N VAL A 50 -7.69 3.76 -2.11
CA VAL A 50 -6.98 4.60 -3.07
C VAL A 50 -5.48 4.34 -2.97
N VAL A 51 -4.81 4.20 -4.12
CA VAL A 51 -3.34 4.27 -4.18
C VAL A 51 -2.92 5.69 -4.50
N LEU A 52 -2.09 6.25 -3.61
CA LEU A 52 -1.59 7.62 -3.75
C LEU A 52 -0.58 7.71 -4.88
N SER A 53 -0.69 8.80 -5.65
CA SER A 53 0.23 9.17 -6.73
C SER A 53 1.49 9.76 -6.13
N CYS A 54 2.32 8.87 -5.59
CA CYS A 54 3.55 9.23 -4.94
C CYS A 54 4.57 8.10 -5.03
N TYR A 55 5.85 8.45 -4.88
CA TYR A 55 6.93 7.47 -4.80
C TYR A 55 8.02 7.96 -3.85
N VAL A 56 8.81 7.02 -3.34
CA VAL A 56 9.94 7.34 -2.46
C VAL A 56 11.26 7.08 -3.14
N LYS A 57 12.15 8.08 -3.11
CA LYS A 57 13.53 7.98 -3.58
C LYS A 57 14.45 8.69 -2.58
N ASN A 58 15.50 8.02 -2.10
CA ASN A 58 16.50 8.61 -1.20
C ASN A 58 15.93 9.37 0.01
N PHE A 59 14.98 8.77 0.74
CA PHE A 59 14.26 9.42 1.85
C PHE A 59 13.45 10.67 1.46
N ASN A 60 13.15 10.88 0.18
CA ASN A 60 12.22 11.89 -0.26
C ASN A 60 10.95 11.20 -0.75
N LEU A 61 9.81 11.61 -0.22
CA LEU A 61 8.48 11.28 -0.73
C LEU A 61 8.11 12.35 -1.76
N HIS A 62 7.96 11.94 -3.01
CA HIS A 62 7.53 12.79 -4.11
C HIS A 62 6.06 12.51 -4.40
N PHE A 63 5.22 13.54 -4.35
CA PHE A 63 3.85 13.51 -4.83
C PHE A 63 3.84 13.95 -6.30
N THR A 64 3.22 13.13 -7.15
CA THR A 64 3.06 13.41 -8.57
C THR A 64 1.65 13.90 -8.84
N LYS A 65 1.47 14.74 -9.85
CA LYS A 65 0.16 15.30 -10.21
C LYS A 65 -0.89 14.24 -10.47
N GLU A 66 -0.47 13.18 -11.15
CA GLU A 66 -1.31 12.03 -11.44
C GLU A 66 -0.46 10.74 -11.49
N PRO A 67 -1.09 9.56 -11.58
CA PRO A 67 -0.38 8.29 -11.63
C PRO A 67 0.52 8.24 -12.86
N PHE A 68 1.75 7.72 -12.69
CA PHE A 68 2.76 7.61 -13.76
C PHE A 68 3.23 8.94 -14.37
N SER A 69 2.86 10.08 -13.77
CA SER A 69 3.34 11.39 -14.18
C SER A 69 4.73 11.68 -13.63
N ASP A 70 5.55 12.37 -14.42
CA ASP A 70 6.85 12.92 -13.99
C ASP A 70 6.71 14.30 -13.33
N GLU A 71 5.51 14.92 -13.34
CA GLU A 71 5.26 16.23 -12.75
C GLU A 71 5.14 16.11 -11.23
N ILE A 72 6.19 16.55 -10.51
CA ILE A 72 6.24 16.57 -9.05
C ILE A 72 5.52 17.81 -8.54
N VAL A 73 4.45 17.58 -7.78
CA VAL A 73 3.67 18.63 -7.12
C VAL A 73 4.32 19.06 -5.80
N ARG A 74 4.79 18.09 -5.02
CA ARG A 74 5.46 18.34 -3.73
C ARG A 74 6.47 17.27 -3.43
N THR A 75 7.56 17.66 -2.78
CA THR A 75 8.54 16.75 -2.19
C THR A 75 8.58 16.95 -0.68
N VAL A 76 8.52 15.85 0.07
CA VAL A 76 8.59 15.83 1.54
C VAL A 76 9.77 14.96 1.96
N LYS A 77 10.67 15.50 2.77
CA LYS A 77 11.82 14.75 3.29
C LYS A 77 11.40 13.88 4.48
N LEU A 78 11.67 12.58 4.39
CA LEU A 78 11.40 11.57 5.41
C LEU A 78 12.48 11.60 6.50
N LYS A 79 12.27 12.47 7.50
CA LYS A 79 13.06 12.55 8.72
C LYS A 79 12.20 12.20 9.95
N GLN A 80 12.83 12.12 11.12
CA GLN A 80 12.14 11.77 12.37
C GLN A 80 11.01 12.76 12.69
N ASP A 81 11.27 14.04 12.48
CA ASP A 81 10.32 15.14 12.63
C ASP A 81 10.19 15.86 11.30
N PRO A 82 9.20 15.48 10.46
CA PRO A 82 9.02 16.02 9.12
C PRO A 82 8.71 17.52 9.14
N ASP A 83 9.26 18.26 8.17
CA ASP A 83 8.92 19.67 7.94
C ASP A 83 7.65 19.76 7.08
N ILE A 84 6.55 19.18 7.56
CA ILE A 84 5.23 19.31 6.93
C ILE A 84 4.15 19.17 8.00
N THR A 85 3.16 20.04 7.92
CA THR A 85 1.97 20.00 8.78
C THR A 85 0.95 19.01 8.25
N GLN A 86 0.00 18.62 9.10
CA GLN A 86 -1.14 17.79 8.69
C GLN A 86 -1.94 18.45 7.56
N MET A 87 -2.18 19.76 7.65
CA MET A 87 -2.95 20.50 6.63
C MET A 87 -2.24 20.49 5.28
N GLU A 88 -0.94 20.81 5.25
CA GLU A 88 -0.15 20.76 4.00
C GLU A 88 -0.14 19.36 3.37
N LEU A 89 -0.06 18.30 4.17
CA LEU A 89 -0.08 16.94 3.64
C LEU A 89 -1.45 16.58 3.04
N ILE A 90 -2.54 16.98 3.70
CA ILE A 90 -3.91 16.79 3.20
C ILE A 90 -4.12 17.57 1.90
N GLU A 91 -3.70 18.84 1.86
CA GLU A 91 -3.79 19.68 0.66
C GLU A 91 -3.07 19.03 -0.52
N VAL A 92 -1.84 18.54 -0.31
CA VAL A 92 -1.06 17.87 -1.35
C VAL A 92 -1.74 16.59 -1.85
N ILE A 93 -2.35 15.81 -0.97
CA ILE A 93 -3.12 14.62 -1.38
C ILE A 93 -4.34 15.03 -2.21
N GLN A 94 -5.06 16.08 -1.81
CA GLN A 94 -6.28 16.52 -2.50
C GLN A 94 -6.03 17.10 -3.90
N ILE A 95 -4.91 17.77 -4.13
CA ILE A 95 -4.57 18.33 -5.44
C ILE A 95 -4.05 17.27 -6.43
N CYS A 96 -3.57 16.14 -5.93
CA CYS A 96 -3.10 15.04 -6.75
C CYS A 96 -4.27 14.15 -7.20
N LYS A 97 -4.29 13.76 -8.47
CA LYS A 97 -5.19 12.72 -8.97
C LYS A 97 -4.65 11.35 -8.56
N HIS A 98 -5.46 10.54 -7.89
CA HIS A 98 -5.08 9.20 -7.43
C HIS A 98 -5.84 8.10 -8.15
N ARG A 99 -5.43 6.84 -8.00
CA ARG A 99 -6.17 5.70 -8.58
C ARG A 99 -6.93 4.96 -7.49
N PRO A 100 -8.16 4.48 -7.78
CA PRO A 100 -8.79 3.51 -6.92
C PRO A 100 -7.97 2.22 -6.85
N VAL A 101 -8.11 1.50 -5.75
CA VAL A 101 -7.76 0.09 -5.65
C VAL A 101 -9.01 -0.69 -5.30
N TYR A 102 -9.04 -1.94 -5.75
CA TYR A 102 -10.19 -2.80 -5.59
C TYR A 102 -9.90 -3.88 -4.56
N LYS A 103 -10.91 -4.29 -3.82
CA LYS A 103 -10.86 -5.39 -2.85
C LYS A 103 -12.09 -6.27 -3.02
N LEU A 104 -11.92 -7.56 -2.74
CA LEU A 104 -12.99 -8.53 -2.89
C LEU A 104 -13.63 -8.79 -1.53
N LYS A 105 -14.91 -8.48 -1.40
CA LYS A 105 -15.69 -8.66 -0.18
C LYS A 105 -16.61 -9.86 -0.32
N LEU A 106 -16.67 -10.67 0.74
CA LEU A 106 -17.67 -11.70 0.87
C LEU A 106 -19.02 -11.05 1.22
N SER A 107 -20.02 -11.24 0.38
CA SER A 107 -21.32 -10.57 0.52
C SER A 107 -21.98 -10.93 1.85
N ASN A 108 -22.76 -9.98 2.40
CA ASN A 108 -23.48 -10.10 3.67
C ASN A 108 -22.60 -10.23 4.92
N CYS A 109 -21.29 -9.99 4.82
CA CYS A 109 -20.40 -9.87 5.99
C CYS A 109 -19.26 -8.88 5.73
N ASP A 110 -18.61 -8.41 6.79
CA ASP A 110 -17.46 -7.51 6.71
C ASP A 110 -16.14 -8.28 6.63
N LEU A 111 -16.06 -9.22 5.69
CA LEU A 111 -14.88 -10.03 5.43
C LEU A 111 -14.39 -9.83 4.01
N TYR A 112 -13.08 -9.66 3.85
CA TYR A 112 -12.41 -9.43 2.58
C TYR A 112 -11.44 -10.56 2.28
N LEU A 113 -11.25 -10.87 0.99
CA LEU A 113 -10.20 -11.79 0.58
C LEU A 113 -8.84 -11.25 1.02
N VAL A 114 -8.10 -12.01 1.82
CA VAL A 114 -6.75 -11.65 2.28
C VAL A 114 -5.67 -12.54 1.69
N GLY A 115 -6.03 -13.70 1.18
CA GLY A 115 -5.08 -14.65 0.60
C GLY A 115 -5.72 -15.98 0.27
N TYR A 116 -4.86 -16.97 0.08
CA TYR A 116 -5.25 -18.35 -0.23
C TYR A 116 -4.39 -19.31 0.58
N ASN A 117 -5.01 -20.34 1.13
CA ASN A 117 -4.33 -21.52 1.63
C ASN A 117 -4.28 -22.58 0.53
N TYR A 118 -3.33 -23.51 0.63
CA TYR A 118 -3.15 -24.59 -0.32
C TYR A 118 -2.96 -25.90 0.46
N LEU A 119 -3.53 -27.00 -0.03
CA LEU A 119 -3.25 -28.33 0.51
C LEU A 119 -1.86 -28.80 0.09
N ASN A 120 -1.48 -28.52 -1.16
CA ASN A 120 -0.12 -28.67 -1.66
C ASN A 120 0.28 -27.38 -2.39
N SER A 121 1.31 -26.70 -1.89
CA SER A 121 1.76 -25.40 -2.42
C SER A 121 2.50 -25.51 -3.75
N GLU A 122 3.06 -26.68 -4.09
CA GLU A 122 3.84 -26.86 -5.33
C GLU A 122 2.96 -26.98 -6.57
N ASP A 123 1.80 -27.64 -6.45
CA ASP A 123 0.89 -27.92 -7.57
C ASP A 123 -0.37 -27.03 -7.60
N ALA A 124 -0.50 -26.08 -6.65
CA ALA A 124 -1.68 -25.25 -6.42
C ALA A 124 -3.01 -26.03 -6.23
N VAL A 125 -2.93 -27.34 -5.94
CA VAL A 125 -4.09 -28.20 -5.69
C VAL A 125 -4.69 -27.90 -4.32
N GLY A 126 -6.02 -27.77 -4.28
CA GLY A 126 -6.77 -27.49 -3.05
C GLY A 126 -6.60 -26.06 -2.56
N ARG A 127 -6.68 -25.07 -3.47
CA ARG A 127 -6.64 -23.65 -3.11
C ARG A 127 -7.94 -23.25 -2.40
N TYR A 128 -7.83 -22.75 -1.16
CA TYR A 128 -8.97 -22.23 -0.39
C TYR A 128 -8.80 -20.73 -0.12
N PRO A 129 -9.77 -19.89 -0.49
CA PRO A 129 -9.71 -18.47 -0.17
C PRO A 129 -9.82 -18.23 1.33
N VAL A 130 -9.00 -17.31 1.82
CA VAL A 130 -9.03 -16.86 3.22
C VAL A 130 -9.67 -15.49 3.25
N PHE A 131 -10.72 -15.34 4.05
CA PHE A 131 -11.42 -14.08 4.26
C PHE A 131 -11.21 -13.56 5.67
N ALA A 132 -10.87 -12.27 5.81
CA ALA A 132 -10.72 -11.61 7.09
C ALA A 132 -11.10 -10.13 6.99
N ARG A 133 -11.41 -9.51 8.13
CA ARG A 133 -11.79 -8.09 8.21
C ARG A 133 -10.63 -7.14 7.91
N HIS A 134 -9.40 -7.54 8.20
CA HIS A 134 -8.23 -6.66 8.17
C HIS A 134 -7.24 -7.06 7.09
N LYS A 135 -6.53 -6.05 6.56
CA LYS A 135 -5.49 -6.19 5.53
C LYS A 135 -6.00 -6.92 4.27
N PRO A 136 -7.07 -6.41 3.63
CA PRO A 136 -7.58 -6.99 2.38
C PRO A 136 -6.46 -7.09 1.34
N LYS A 137 -6.51 -8.12 0.52
CA LYS A 137 -5.76 -8.14 -0.72
C LYS A 137 -6.31 -7.03 -1.62
N VAL A 138 -5.43 -6.15 -2.08
CA VAL A 138 -5.77 -5.02 -2.95
C VAL A 138 -5.36 -5.32 -4.38
N TYR A 139 -6.18 -4.88 -5.32
CA TYR A 139 -6.03 -5.06 -6.74
C TYR A 139 -5.94 -3.68 -7.40
N PHE A 140 -4.92 -3.48 -8.21
CA PHE A 140 -4.63 -2.21 -8.88
C PHE A 140 -5.35 -2.05 -10.23
N ASP A 141 -6.01 -3.11 -10.66
CA ASP A 141 -6.65 -3.26 -11.96
C ASP A 141 -8.03 -3.91 -11.74
N PHE A 142 -9.06 -3.31 -12.32
CA PHE A 142 -10.44 -3.73 -12.12
C PHE A 142 -10.73 -5.05 -12.83
N GLU A 143 -10.26 -5.20 -14.07
CA GLU A 143 -10.51 -6.40 -14.87
C GLU A 143 -9.87 -7.63 -14.21
N TYR A 144 -8.68 -7.47 -13.64
CA TYR A 144 -8.03 -8.51 -12.86
C TYR A 144 -8.79 -8.82 -11.57
N ALA A 145 -9.23 -7.80 -10.82
CA ALA A 145 -10.08 -8.01 -9.64
C ALA A 145 -11.37 -8.77 -10.00
N GLN A 146 -11.99 -8.41 -11.12
CA GLN A 146 -13.17 -9.06 -11.67
C GLN A 146 -12.91 -10.52 -12.03
N SER A 147 -11.80 -10.81 -12.73
CA SER A 147 -11.43 -12.20 -13.05
C SER A 147 -11.28 -13.07 -11.80
N VAL A 148 -10.73 -12.52 -10.72
CA VAL A 148 -10.59 -13.25 -9.45
C VAL A 148 -11.96 -13.42 -8.78
N ALA A 149 -12.82 -12.41 -8.83
CA ALA A 149 -14.17 -12.48 -8.32
C ALA A 149 -15.00 -13.57 -9.03
N GLU A 150 -14.91 -13.68 -10.36
CA GLU A 150 -15.64 -14.72 -11.11
C GLU A 150 -15.15 -16.13 -10.78
N ASN A 151 -13.84 -16.31 -10.59
CA ASN A 151 -13.31 -17.60 -10.12
C ASN A 151 -13.89 -17.98 -8.75
N LEU A 152 -13.90 -17.04 -7.80
CA LEU A 152 -14.50 -17.27 -6.48
C LEU A 152 -16.01 -17.53 -6.55
N ARG A 153 -16.73 -16.87 -7.46
CA ARG A 153 -18.16 -17.14 -7.67
C ARG A 153 -18.41 -18.53 -8.24
N THR A 154 -17.53 -18.98 -9.14
CA THR A 154 -17.53 -20.35 -9.67
C THR A 154 -17.27 -21.36 -8.54
N ASP A 155 -16.41 -21.02 -7.58
CA ASP A 155 -16.15 -21.81 -6.37
C ASP A 155 -17.30 -21.75 -5.33
N GLY A 156 -18.38 -21.01 -5.62
CA GLY A 156 -19.58 -20.93 -4.78
C GLY A 156 -19.64 -19.75 -3.80
N TYR A 157 -18.70 -18.80 -3.86
CA TYR A 157 -18.70 -17.62 -2.98
C TYR A 157 -19.48 -16.45 -3.59
N ILE A 158 -20.26 -15.74 -2.77
CA ILE A 158 -20.97 -14.53 -3.22
C ILE A 158 -20.05 -13.32 -3.03
N ILE A 159 -19.36 -12.88 -4.09
CA ILE A 159 -18.34 -11.82 -4.02
C ILE A 159 -18.82 -10.48 -4.60
N ALA A 160 -18.58 -9.40 -3.86
CA ALA A 160 -18.68 -8.02 -4.32
C ALA A 160 -17.27 -7.42 -4.50
N ILE A 161 -17.11 -6.55 -5.49
CA ILE A 161 -15.90 -5.75 -5.70
C ILE A 161 -16.18 -4.37 -5.10
N GLU A 162 -15.36 -3.96 -4.15
CA GLU A 162 -15.35 -2.62 -3.55
C GLU A 162 -14.10 -1.86 -3.98
#